data_AF-A0A5C7P238-F1
#
_entry.id   AF-A0A5C7P238-F1
#
_cell.length_a   1.000
_cell.length_b   1.000
_cell.length_c   1.000
_cell.angle_alpha   90.00
_cell.angle_beta   90.00
_cell.angle_gamma   90.00
#
_symmetry.space_group_name_H-M   'P 1'
#
loop_
_entity.id
_entity.type
_entity.pdbx_description
1 polymer ?
#
loop_
_entity_poly.entity_id
_entity_poly.type
_entity_poly.pdbx_seq_one_letter_code
_entity_poly.pdbx_strand_id
1 'polypeptide(L)'
;MAETPQEAARRLAAGAIEKGYKPQALHVYTDRAGAALYWRIRCKHPDGKKWIRPMHLTGKGYAFGEPPTPAHGRPLYRLPQLHADTSAVVFVVEGETCADALAALGLVATTSGSATSADATDWTPLQGRSVTLWPDNDAPGSKYAADVAAKLRELDCTVQRIAALDLPEHGDAVDWLVLNPGATAADVLALACEGAATVATLATEPEPLRRPVPPAQPYPLAELGPLLAPAAQSLR
;
A
#
# COMPACT_ATOMS: atom_id res chain seq x y z
N MET A 1 2.18 15.69 -31.89
CA MET A 1 1.75 15.26 -30.55
C MET A 1 2.78 14.26 -30.03
N ALA A 2 3.18 14.38 -28.77
CA ALA A 2 4.07 13.40 -28.16
C ALA A 2 3.30 12.09 -27.90
N GLU A 3 3.95 10.94 -28.13
CA GLU A 3 3.39 9.62 -27.87
C GLU A 3 2.99 9.49 -26.38
N THR A 4 1.80 8.96 -26.11
CA THR A 4 1.35 8.68 -24.73
C THR A 4 1.96 7.38 -24.19
N PRO A 5 2.05 7.18 -22.85
CA PRO A 5 2.50 5.91 -22.29
C PRO A 5 1.69 4.71 -22.78
N GLN A 6 0.38 4.86 -22.97
CA GLN A 6 -0.50 3.77 -23.42
C GLN A 6 -0.22 3.40 -24.89
N GLU A 7 0.01 4.37 -25.76
CA GLU A 7 0.42 4.14 -27.15
C GLU A 7 1.79 3.46 -27.23
N ALA A 8 2.75 3.96 -26.45
CA ALA A 8 4.07 3.36 -26.33
C ALA A 8 4.02 1.92 -25.84
N ALA A 9 3.22 1.64 -24.80
CA ALA A 9 3.06 0.30 -24.26
C ALA A 9 2.49 -0.67 -25.31
N ARG A 10 1.49 -0.23 -26.09
CA ARG A 10 0.92 -1.03 -27.19
C ARG A 10 1.94 -1.29 -28.28
N ARG A 11 2.70 -0.27 -28.68
CA ARG A 11 3.78 -0.39 -29.69
C ARG A 11 4.87 -1.35 -29.23
N LEU A 12 5.35 -1.22 -27.99
CA LEU A 12 6.38 -2.08 -27.42
C LEU A 12 5.89 -3.52 -27.24
N ALA A 13 4.63 -3.72 -26.86
CA ALA A 13 4.02 -5.04 -26.70
C ALA A 13 3.53 -5.67 -28.01
N ALA A 14 3.67 -5.02 -29.17
CA ALA A 14 3.10 -5.48 -30.45
C ALA A 14 3.45 -6.93 -30.76
N GLY A 15 4.73 -7.32 -30.64
CA GLY A 15 5.17 -8.70 -30.89
C GLY A 15 4.65 -9.73 -29.87
N ALA A 16 4.26 -9.31 -28.66
CA ALA A 16 3.56 -10.20 -27.72
C ALA A 16 2.07 -10.30 -28.11
N ILE A 17 1.46 -9.19 -28.53
CA ILE A 17 0.07 -9.14 -28.96
C ILE A 17 -0.16 -10.00 -30.20
N GLU A 18 0.75 -9.95 -31.18
CA GLU A 18 0.73 -10.84 -32.36
C GLU A 18 0.80 -12.33 -31.98
N LYS A 19 1.47 -12.66 -30.87
CA LYS A 19 1.53 -14.02 -30.30
C LYS A 19 0.31 -14.38 -29.45
N GLY A 20 -0.76 -13.59 -29.49
CA GLY A 20 -2.01 -13.85 -28.78
C GLY A 20 -2.09 -13.32 -27.35
N TYR A 21 -1.08 -12.59 -26.87
CA TYR A 21 -1.16 -11.96 -25.55
C TYR A 21 -2.14 -10.78 -25.58
N LYS A 22 -2.99 -10.68 -24.56
CA LYS A 22 -3.92 -9.57 -24.40
C LYS A 22 -3.35 -8.54 -23.42
N PRO A 23 -3.29 -7.24 -23.76
CA PRO A 23 -2.95 -6.19 -22.80
C PRO A 23 -3.90 -6.24 -21.60
N GLN A 24 -3.35 -6.25 -20.39
CA GLN A 24 -4.11 -6.37 -19.16
C GLN A 24 -4.00 -5.11 -18.30
N ALA A 25 -2.77 -4.60 -18.11
CA ALA A 25 -2.53 -3.44 -17.27
C ALA A 25 -1.25 -2.70 -17.67
N LEU A 26 -1.16 -1.43 -17.26
CA LEU A 26 0.03 -0.61 -17.35
C LEU A 26 0.25 0.06 -15.98
N HIS A 27 1.13 -0.52 -15.19
CA HIS A 27 1.38 -0.05 -13.81
C HIS A 27 2.45 1.03 -13.81
N VAL A 28 2.14 2.20 -13.26
CA VAL A 28 3.08 3.33 -13.20
C VAL A 28 3.80 3.37 -11.85
N TYR A 29 5.12 3.43 -11.88
CA TYR A 29 5.94 3.73 -10.71
C TYR A 29 6.25 5.22 -10.71
N THR A 30 5.99 5.86 -9.58
CA THR A 30 6.10 7.32 -9.41
C THR A 30 7.02 7.65 -8.26
N ASP A 31 7.58 8.86 -8.28
CA ASP A 31 8.24 9.43 -7.11
C ASP A 31 7.20 9.86 -6.06
N ARG A 32 7.68 10.43 -4.95
CA ARG A 32 6.82 10.93 -3.86
C ARG A 32 5.86 12.04 -4.31
N ALA A 33 6.21 12.83 -5.32
CA ALA A 33 5.38 13.89 -5.86
C ALA A 33 4.36 13.39 -6.90
N GLY A 34 4.41 12.10 -7.25
CA GLY A 34 3.54 11.49 -8.27
C GLY A 34 4.08 11.63 -9.70
N ALA A 35 5.32 12.11 -9.89
CA ALA A 35 5.93 12.16 -11.21
C ALA A 35 6.33 10.74 -11.65
N ALA A 36 6.00 10.37 -12.90
CA ALA A 36 6.27 9.04 -13.42
C ALA A 36 7.77 8.80 -13.62
N LEU A 37 8.26 7.68 -13.09
CA LEU A 37 9.63 7.21 -13.21
C LEU A 37 9.75 6.15 -14.31
N TYR A 38 8.88 5.14 -14.26
CA TYR A 38 8.77 4.08 -15.26
C TYR A 38 7.41 3.39 -15.17
N TRP A 39 7.16 2.47 -16.10
CA TRP A 39 5.93 1.68 -16.15
C TRP A 39 6.26 0.20 -16.31
N ARG A 40 5.33 -0.66 -15.89
CA ARG A 40 5.35 -2.09 -16.19
C ARG A 40 4.15 -2.45 -17.04
N ILE A 41 4.45 -2.90 -18.25
CA ILE A 41 3.46 -3.41 -19.19
C ILE A 41 3.14 -4.84 -18.79
N ARG A 42 1.86 -5.15 -18.58
CA ARG A 42 1.38 -6.49 -18.30
C ARG A 42 0.43 -6.94 -19.40
N CYS A 43 0.78 -8.04 -20.06
CA CYS A 43 -0.09 -8.76 -20.98
C CYS A 43 -0.30 -10.20 -20.48
N LYS A 44 -1.49 -10.75 -20.69
CA LYS A 44 -1.84 -12.12 -20.32
C LYS A 44 -2.28 -12.90 -21.56
N HIS A 45 -1.68 -14.05 -21.77
CA HIS A 45 -2.10 -14.98 -22.82
C HIS A 45 -3.25 -15.87 -22.31
N PRO A 46 -4.19 -16.30 -23.17
CA PRO A 46 -5.28 -17.19 -22.78
C PRO A 46 -4.85 -18.52 -22.14
N ASP A 47 -3.63 -19.00 -22.44
CA ASP A 47 -3.03 -20.19 -21.81
C ASP A 47 -2.51 -19.95 -20.37
N GLY A 48 -2.71 -18.75 -19.82
CA GLY A 48 -2.30 -18.38 -18.47
C GLY A 48 -0.93 -17.71 -18.38
N LYS A 49 -0.09 -17.74 -19.43
CA LYS A 49 1.23 -17.10 -19.40
C LYS A 49 1.13 -15.58 -19.29
N LYS A 50 2.00 -15.02 -18.47
CA LYS A 50 2.12 -13.57 -18.25
C LYS A 50 3.35 -13.07 -19.02
N TRP A 51 3.19 -11.96 -19.74
CA TRP A 51 4.28 -11.19 -20.32
C TRP A 51 4.34 -9.85 -19.60
N ILE A 52 5.39 -9.67 -18.80
CA ILE A 52 5.59 -8.45 -18.02
C ILE A 52 6.94 -7.86 -18.41
N ARG A 53 6.93 -6.60 -18.85
CA ARG A 53 8.15 -5.88 -19.23
C ARG A 53 8.10 -4.42 -18.76
N PRO A 54 9.18 -3.90 -18.18
CA PRO A 54 9.26 -2.50 -17.85
C PRO A 54 9.50 -1.65 -19.10
N MET A 55 9.01 -0.43 -19.07
CA MET A 55 9.34 0.63 -20.03
C MET A 55 9.56 1.95 -19.28
N HIS A 56 10.37 2.84 -19.86
CA HIS A 56 10.61 4.17 -19.31
C HIS A 56 10.71 5.20 -20.44
N LEU A 57 10.54 6.48 -20.08
CA LEU A 57 10.72 7.58 -21.02
C LEU A 57 12.21 7.92 -21.14
N THR A 58 12.71 7.98 -22.37
CA THR A 58 14.05 8.46 -22.70
C THR A 58 13.97 9.82 -23.40
N GLY A 59 15.12 10.48 -23.60
CA GLY A 59 15.18 11.70 -24.43
C GLY A 59 14.73 11.53 -25.89
N LYS A 60 14.51 10.29 -26.35
CA LYS A 60 14.05 9.95 -27.71
C LYS A 60 12.66 9.31 -27.75
N GLY A 61 11.95 9.22 -26.62
CA GLY A 61 10.66 8.53 -26.48
C GLY A 61 10.74 7.29 -25.59
N TYR A 62 9.72 6.44 -25.62
CA TYR A 62 9.61 5.29 -24.72
C TYR A 62 10.38 4.07 -25.23
N ALA A 63 11.12 3.45 -24.32
CA ALA A 63 11.91 2.24 -24.57
C ALA A 63 11.74 1.20 -23.46
N PHE A 64 12.08 -0.06 -23.76
CA PHE A 64 12.12 -1.11 -22.76
C PHE A 64 13.19 -0.86 -21.70
N GLY A 65 12.95 -1.39 -20.50
CA GLY A 65 13.86 -1.31 -19.37
C GLY A 65 13.37 -0.35 -18.30
N GLU A 66 14.11 -0.34 -17.20
CA GLU A 66 13.91 0.57 -16.07
C GLU A 66 15.03 1.63 -16.11
N PRO A 67 14.80 2.84 -15.58
CA PRO A 67 15.87 3.80 -15.39
C PRO A 67 16.91 3.24 -14.40
N PRO A 68 18.11 3.82 -14.35
CA PRO A 68 19.11 3.45 -13.35
C PRO A 68 18.52 3.46 -11.94
N THR A 69 18.81 2.40 -11.17
CA THR A 69 18.34 2.29 -9.79
C THR A 69 18.88 3.46 -8.96
N PRO A 70 18.02 4.21 -8.26
CA PRO A 70 18.47 5.24 -7.33
C PRO A 70 19.38 4.65 -6.24
N ALA A 71 20.27 5.47 -5.67
CA ALA A 71 21.21 5.01 -4.64
C ALA A 71 20.52 4.45 -3.39
N HIS A 72 19.30 4.92 -3.09
CA HIS A 72 18.47 4.46 -1.97
C HIS A 72 17.61 3.24 -2.30
N GLY A 73 17.62 2.75 -3.54
CA GLY A 73 16.80 1.64 -4.00
C GLY A 73 15.66 2.06 -4.93
N ARG A 74 14.90 1.05 -5.39
CA ARG A 74 13.76 1.22 -6.29
C ARG A 74 12.52 1.68 -5.52
N PRO A 75 11.66 2.52 -6.14
CA PRO A 75 10.45 2.99 -5.48
C PRO A 75 9.44 1.84 -5.31
N LEU A 76 8.69 1.90 -4.21
CA LEU A 76 7.50 1.10 -3.99
C LEU A 76 6.38 1.51 -4.97
N TYR A 77 5.58 0.54 -5.42
CA TYR A 77 4.39 0.83 -6.21
C TYR A 77 3.36 1.61 -5.36
N ARG A 78 2.64 2.58 -5.96
CA ARG A 78 1.68 3.44 -5.24
C ARG A 78 2.30 4.26 -4.09
N LEU A 79 3.55 4.70 -4.28
CA LEU A 79 4.30 5.48 -3.30
C LEU A 79 3.59 6.75 -2.79
N PRO A 80 2.90 7.57 -3.62
CA PRO A 80 2.17 8.74 -3.11
C PRO A 80 1.08 8.39 -2.11
N GLN A 81 0.39 7.26 -2.31
CA GLN A 81 -0.70 6.79 -1.43
C GLN A 81 -0.18 6.40 -0.04
N LEU A 82 1.06 5.89 0.05
CA LEU A 82 1.70 5.62 1.33
C LEU A 82 1.87 6.90 2.17
N HIS A 83 2.04 8.05 1.53
CA HIS A 83 2.25 9.32 2.23
C HIS A 83 0.95 10.08 2.54
N ALA A 84 -0.15 9.74 1.85
CA ALA A 84 -1.43 10.41 2.03
C ALA A 84 -2.11 10.07 3.36
N ASP A 85 -1.97 8.82 3.82
CA ASP A 85 -2.43 8.36 5.13
C ASP A 85 -1.30 7.57 5.79
N THR A 86 -0.64 8.19 6.76
CA THR A 86 0.46 7.58 7.51
C THR A 86 -0.01 6.70 8.67
N SER A 87 -1.30 6.77 9.03
CA SER A 87 -1.89 6.02 10.14
C SER A 87 -2.47 4.68 9.72
N ALA A 88 -2.87 4.53 8.46
CA ALA A 88 -3.39 3.28 7.92
C ALA A 88 -2.38 2.13 8.01
N VAL A 89 -2.91 0.92 8.21
CA VAL A 89 -2.17 -0.33 7.99
C VAL A 89 -1.83 -0.44 6.50
N VAL A 90 -0.58 -0.76 6.20
CA VAL A 90 -0.10 -0.94 4.82
C VAL A 90 -0.07 -2.42 4.48
N PHE A 91 -0.76 -2.82 3.42
CA PHE A 91 -0.66 -4.15 2.85
C PHE A 91 0.51 -4.22 1.87
N VAL A 92 1.41 -5.20 2.05
CA VAL A 92 2.46 -5.51 1.08
C VAL A 92 2.14 -6.85 0.43
N VAL A 93 1.97 -6.82 -0.89
CA VAL A 93 1.69 -7.98 -1.75
C VAL A 93 2.81 -8.15 -2.78
N GLU A 94 2.84 -9.28 -3.49
CA GLU A 94 3.90 -9.59 -4.46
C GLU A 94 3.76 -8.88 -5.81
N GLY A 95 2.54 -8.62 -6.25
CA GLY A 95 2.25 -8.09 -7.59
C GLY A 95 1.40 -6.83 -7.60
N GLU A 96 1.57 -6.01 -8.63
CA GLU A 96 0.88 -4.72 -8.77
C GLU A 96 -0.65 -4.89 -8.90
N THR A 97 -1.11 -5.99 -9.52
CA THR A 97 -2.56 -6.27 -9.66
C THR A 97 -3.22 -6.58 -8.32
N CYS A 98 -2.55 -7.28 -7.41
CA CYS A 98 -3.05 -7.51 -6.05
C CYS A 98 -3.11 -6.19 -5.29
N ALA A 99 -2.11 -5.33 -5.45
CA ALA A 99 -2.07 -4.02 -4.81
C ALA A 99 -3.21 -3.12 -5.34
N ASP A 100 -3.45 -3.13 -6.65
CA ASP A 100 -4.57 -2.40 -7.26
C ASP A 100 -5.93 -2.94 -6.80
N ALA A 101 -6.09 -4.25 -6.63
CA ALA A 101 -7.33 -4.87 -6.15
C ALA A 101 -7.65 -4.48 -4.70
N LEU A 102 -6.66 -4.55 -3.80
CA LEU A 102 -6.83 -4.09 -2.41
C LEU A 102 -7.08 -2.58 -2.34
N ALA A 103 -6.38 -1.80 -3.16
CA ALA A 103 -6.59 -0.37 -3.23
C ALA A 103 -7.98 0.02 -3.74
N ALA A 104 -8.58 -0.79 -4.63
CA ALA A 104 -9.95 -0.57 -5.09
C ALA A 104 -10.99 -0.75 -3.96
N LEU A 105 -10.65 -1.47 -2.89
CA LEU A 105 -11.46 -1.56 -1.67
C LEU A 105 -11.25 -0.37 -0.72
N GLY A 106 -10.30 0.52 -1.01
CA GLY A 106 -9.93 1.65 -0.14
C GLY A 106 -8.80 1.34 0.84
N LEU A 107 -8.11 0.21 0.70
CA LEU A 107 -6.97 -0.15 1.53
C LEU A 107 -5.68 0.49 1.01
N VAL A 108 -4.74 0.78 1.90
CA VAL A 108 -3.39 1.20 1.51
C VAL A 108 -2.57 -0.04 1.20
N ALA A 109 -2.30 -0.28 -0.08
CA ALA A 109 -1.55 -1.45 -0.55
C ALA A 109 -0.41 -1.08 -1.49
N THR A 110 0.69 -1.82 -1.40
CA THR A 110 1.92 -1.60 -2.18
C THR A 110 2.62 -2.92 -2.54
N THR A 111 3.63 -2.85 -3.40
CA THR A 111 4.51 -3.96 -3.75
C THR A 111 5.90 -3.44 -4.15
N SER A 112 6.92 -4.31 -3.99
CA SER A 112 8.25 -4.14 -4.58
C SER A 112 8.29 -4.52 -6.08
N GLY A 113 7.17 -5.01 -6.61
CA GLY A 113 6.96 -5.36 -8.01
C GLY A 113 7.23 -6.81 -8.38
N SER A 114 7.92 -7.58 -7.53
CA SER A 114 8.08 -9.03 -7.71
C SER A 114 8.67 -9.64 -6.44
N ALA A 115 8.42 -10.94 -6.22
CA ALA A 115 9.08 -11.78 -5.22
C ALA A 115 10.62 -11.67 -5.18
N THR A 116 11.26 -11.27 -6.29
CA THR A 116 12.72 -11.14 -6.41
C THR A 116 13.24 -9.71 -6.26
N SER A 117 12.36 -8.73 -6.04
CA SER A 117 12.72 -7.31 -6.02
C SER A 117 12.94 -6.74 -4.61
N ALA A 118 12.74 -7.54 -3.56
CA ALA A 118 12.82 -7.08 -2.17
C ALA A 118 14.15 -6.42 -1.80
N ASP A 119 15.28 -6.97 -2.25
CA ASP A 119 16.62 -6.45 -1.92
C ASP A 119 16.95 -5.12 -2.61
N ALA A 120 16.42 -4.92 -3.81
CA ALA A 120 16.70 -3.72 -4.60
C ALA A 120 15.73 -2.56 -4.29
N THR A 121 14.75 -2.77 -3.40
CA THR A 121 13.67 -1.82 -3.11
C THR A 121 14.00 -0.93 -1.93
N ASP A 122 13.64 0.33 -2.04
CA ASP A 122 13.64 1.28 -0.93
C ASP A 122 12.41 1.05 -0.05
N TRP A 123 12.63 0.48 1.14
CA TRP A 123 11.57 0.23 2.13
C TRP A 123 11.39 1.37 3.13
N THR A 124 12.27 2.38 3.11
CA THR A 124 12.21 3.52 4.05
C THR A 124 10.86 4.27 4.05
N PRO A 125 10.05 4.30 2.98
CA PRO A 125 8.71 4.89 3.05
C PRO A 125 7.75 4.20 4.03
N LEU A 126 8.06 2.99 4.50
CA LEU A 126 7.26 2.25 5.48
C LEU A 126 7.80 2.36 6.91
N GLN A 127 8.89 3.09 7.15
CA GLN A 127 9.53 3.17 8.47
C GLN A 127 8.54 3.50 9.59
N GLY A 128 8.58 2.72 10.67
CA GLY A 128 7.73 2.89 11.86
C GLY A 128 6.24 2.57 11.65
N ARG A 129 5.85 1.96 10.51
CA ARG A 129 4.44 1.69 10.19
C ARG A 129 3.99 0.29 10.58
N SER A 130 2.67 0.13 10.71
CA SER A 130 2.00 -1.16 10.75
C SER A 130 1.87 -1.74 9.34
N VAL A 131 2.48 -2.90 9.12
CA VAL A 131 2.51 -3.57 7.82
C VAL A 131 1.93 -4.98 7.92
N THR A 132 1.00 -5.29 7.03
CA THR A 132 0.43 -6.64 6.85
C THR A 132 0.95 -7.22 5.54
N LEU A 133 1.70 -8.32 5.64
CA LEU A 133 2.21 -9.06 4.48
C LEU A 133 1.14 -10.05 4.00
N TRP A 134 0.84 -10.03 2.71
CA TRP A 134 -0.03 -11.01 2.08
C TRP A 134 0.70 -11.62 0.88
N PRO A 135 1.49 -12.69 1.12
CA PRO A 135 2.20 -13.40 0.06
C PRO A 135 1.25 -14.25 -0.78
N ASP A 136 1.70 -14.62 -1.97
CA ASP A 136 1.07 -15.67 -2.78
C ASP A 136 1.18 -17.02 -2.03
N ASN A 137 0.20 -17.91 -2.21
CA ASN A 137 0.13 -19.19 -1.51
C ASN A 137 1.07 -20.24 -2.13
N ASP A 138 2.37 -19.97 -2.06
CA ASP A 138 3.44 -20.87 -2.47
C ASP A 138 4.75 -20.66 -1.70
N ALA A 139 5.75 -21.50 -1.98
CA ALA A 139 7.05 -21.44 -1.31
C ALA A 139 7.87 -20.17 -1.66
N PRO A 140 7.96 -19.72 -2.93
CA PRO A 140 8.53 -18.43 -3.28
C PRO A 140 7.92 -17.25 -2.52
N GLY A 141 6.60 -17.19 -2.43
CA GLY A 141 5.89 -16.12 -1.75
C GLY A 141 6.11 -16.11 -0.24
N SER A 142 6.14 -17.30 0.36
CA SER A 142 6.51 -17.46 1.77
C SER A 142 7.92 -16.96 2.07
N LYS A 143 8.88 -17.22 1.18
CA LYS A 143 10.25 -16.71 1.31
C LYS A 143 10.28 -15.18 1.16
N TYR A 144 9.62 -14.65 0.14
CA TYR A 144 9.53 -13.20 -0.08
C TYR A 144 8.96 -12.48 1.15
N ALA A 145 7.87 -12.99 1.73
CA ALA A 145 7.30 -12.41 2.95
C ALA A 145 8.29 -12.45 4.13
N ALA A 146 9.08 -13.52 4.28
CA ALA A 146 10.09 -13.59 5.33
C ALA A 146 11.21 -12.55 5.11
N ASP A 147 11.71 -12.42 3.88
CA ASP A 147 12.78 -11.48 3.52
C ASP A 147 12.32 -10.02 3.71
N VAL A 148 11.10 -9.70 3.27
CA VAL A 148 10.49 -8.37 3.49
C VAL A 148 10.25 -8.11 4.98
N ALA A 149 9.75 -9.09 5.73
CA ALA A 149 9.51 -8.92 7.17
C ALA A 149 10.80 -8.61 7.93
N ALA A 150 11.93 -9.21 7.55
CA ALA A 150 13.22 -8.90 8.16
C ALA A 150 13.62 -7.44 7.92
N LYS A 151 13.58 -6.98 6.67
CA LYS A 151 13.91 -5.59 6.29
C LYS A 151 13.00 -4.57 6.98
N LEU A 152 11.70 -4.86 7.07
CA LEU A 152 10.75 -3.96 7.71
C LEU A 152 10.94 -3.89 9.22
N ARG A 153 11.32 -4.97 9.88
CA ARG A 153 11.66 -4.94 11.31
C ARG A 153 12.89 -4.11 11.60
N GLU A 154 13.88 -4.08 10.70
CA GLU A 154 15.03 -3.17 10.80
C GLU A 154 14.64 -1.69 10.67
N LEU A 155 13.46 -1.40 10.12
CA LEU A 155 12.89 -0.06 9.98
C LEU A 155 11.84 0.25 11.06
N ASP A 156 11.88 -0.47 12.19
CA ASP A 156 10.96 -0.31 13.32
C ASP A 156 9.47 -0.50 12.96
N CYS A 157 9.17 -1.23 11.88
CA CYS A 157 7.79 -1.55 11.51
C CYS A 157 7.20 -2.64 12.40
N THR A 158 5.91 -2.53 12.71
CA THR A 158 5.13 -3.64 13.25
C THR A 158 4.65 -4.51 12.09
N VAL A 159 5.21 -5.72 11.97
CA VAL A 159 4.95 -6.59 10.82
C VAL A 159 4.14 -7.81 11.23
N GLN A 160 2.99 -8.00 10.57
CA GLN A 160 2.19 -9.20 10.63
C GLN A 160 2.04 -9.81 9.24
N ARG A 161 1.63 -11.08 9.16
CA ARG A 161 1.38 -11.79 7.91
C ARG A 161 -0.03 -12.37 7.94
N ILE A 162 -0.76 -12.29 6.83
CA ILE A 162 -2.05 -12.99 6.69
C ILE A 162 -1.83 -14.49 6.92
N ALA A 163 -2.66 -15.09 7.79
CA ALA A 163 -2.65 -16.53 8.06
C ALA A 163 -3.05 -17.32 6.82
N ALA A 164 -2.80 -18.63 6.80
CA ALA A 164 -3.25 -19.47 5.69
C ALA A 164 -4.79 -19.38 5.52
N LEU A 165 -5.24 -19.01 4.31
CA LEU A 165 -6.66 -18.78 3.98
C LEU A 165 -7.30 -19.93 3.17
N ASP A 166 -6.74 -21.14 3.25
CA ASP A 166 -7.16 -22.32 2.47
C ASP A 166 -7.30 -22.04 0.96
N LEU A 167 -6.42 -21.19 0.42
CA LEU A 167 -6.38 -20.88 -1.00
C LEU A 167 -5.79 -22.06 -1.79
N PRO A 168 -6.12 -22.19 -3.09
CA PRO A 168 -5.38 -23.07 -3.99
C PRO A 168 -3.88 -22.75 -4.01
N GLU A 169 -3.05 -23.69 -4.46
CA GLU A 169 -1.62 -23.43 -4.72
C GLU A 169 -1.48 -22.26 -5.70
N HIS A 170 -0.56 -21.33 -5.39
CA HIS A 170 -0.38 -20.05 -6.09
C HIS A 170 -1.55 -19.06 -5.96
N GLY A 171 -2.51 -19.31 -5.08
CA GLY A 171 -3.59 -18.38 -4.81
C GLY A 171 -3.08 -17.07 -4.19
N ASP A 172 -3.56 -15.94 -4.69
CA ASP A 172 -3.18 -14.61 -4.23
C ASP A 172 -4.36 -13.83 -3.61
N ALA A 173 -4.13 -12.56 -3.23
CA ALA A 173 -5.20 -11.71 -2.69
C ALA A 173 -6.36 -11.49 -3.67
N VAL A 174 -6.11 -11.52 -4.99
CA VAL A 174 -7.16 -11.41 -6.01
C VAL A 174 -7.98 -12.69 -6.04
N ASP A 175 -7.35 -13.86 -5.97
CA ASP A 175 -8.07 -15.14 -5.92
C ASP A 175 -8.96 -15.22 -4.67
N TRP A 176 -8.48 -14.74 -3.52
CA TRP A 176 -9.31 -14.64 -2.31
C TRP A 176 -10.53 -13.73 -2.51
N LEU A 177 -10.37 -12.57 -3.15
CA LEU A 177 -11.48 -11.66 -3.46
C LEU A 177 -12.48 -12.26 -4.47
N VAL A 178 -12.01 -13.08 -5.40
CA VAL A 178 -12.88 -13.81 -6.34
C VAL A 178 -13.72 -14.86 -5.61
N LEU A 179 -13.14 -15.56 -4.63
CA LEU A 179 -13.85 -16.54 -3.81
C LEU A 179 -14.82 -15.89 -2.81
N ASN A 180 -14.60 -14.62 -2.46
CA ASN A 180 -15.40 -13.87 -1.51
C ASN A 180 -16.05 -12.64 -2.17
N PRO A 181 -16.99 -12.84 -3.11
CA PRO A 181 -17.62 -11.75 -3.82
C PRO A 181 -18.38 -10.84 -2.84
N GLY A 182 -18.04 -9.55 -2.84
CA GLY A 182 -18.63 -8.55 -1.93
C GLY A 182 -17.83 -8.28 -0.67
N ALA A 183 -16.67 -8.92 -0.48
CA ALA A 183 -15.74 -8.58 0.60
C ALA A 183 -15.40 -7.07 0.56
N THR A 184 -15.44 -6.47 1.74
CA THR A 184 -15.15 -5.05 1.97
C THR A 184 -13.73 -4.87 2.54
N ALA A 185 -13.28 -3.62 2.62
CA ALA A 185 -12.04 -3.30 3.34
C ALA A 185 -12.06 -3.79 4.80
N ALA A 186 -13.22 -3.74 5.46
CA ALA A 186 -13.35 -4.19 6.85
C ALA A 186 -13.14 -5.71 6.97
N ASP A 187 -13.66 -6.49 6.01
CA ASP A 187 -13.48 -7.94 5.99
C ASP A 187 -12.01 -8.32 5.79
N VAL A 188 -11.31 -7.61 4.89
CA VAL A 188 -9.87 -7.81 4.67
C VAL A 188 -9.05 -7.44 5.91
N LEU A 189 -9.38 -6.34 6.58
CA LEU A 189 -8.70 -5.93 7.82
C LEU A 189 -8.96 -6.89 8.98
N ALA A 190 -10.08 -7.62 8.95
CA ALA A 190 -10.45 -8.61 9.95
C ALA A 190 -9.84 -10.01 9.72
N LEU A 191 -9.12 -10.21 8.60
CA LEU A 191 -8.46 -11.48 8.32
C LEU A 191 -7.45 -11.83 9.43
N ALA A 192 -7.46 -13.11 9.80
CA ALA A 192 -6.53 -13.61 10.79
C ALA A 192 -5.09 -13.41 10.32
N CYS A 193 -4.26 -12.90 11.23
CA CYS A 193 -2.85 -12.66 10.98
C CYS A 193 -1.97 -13.46 11.95
N GLU A 194 -0.84 -13.90 11.46
CA GLU A 194 0.23 -14.56 12.19
C GLU A 194 1.46 -13.65 12.32
N GLY A 195 2.28 -13.94 13.32
CA GLY A 195 3.50 -13.21 13.61
C GLY A 195 3.35 -12.27 14.80
N ALA A 196 4.47 -11.99 15.46
CA ALA A 196 4.49 -11.09 16.59
C ALA A 196 4.03 -9.71 16.11
N ALA A 197 2.83 -9.31 16.53
CA ALA A 197 2.62 -7.93 16.87
C ALA A 197 3.76 -7.58 17.85
N THR A 198 4.83 -6.96 17.38
CA THR A 198 5.55 -6.01 18.23
C THR A 198 4.56 -4.88 18.43
N VAL A 199 3.59 -5.15 19.31
CA VAL A 199 3.06 -4.12 20.16
C VAL A 199 4.30 -3.70 20.93
N ALA A 200 4.99 -2.68 20.42
CA ALA A 200 5.45 -1.68 21.37
C ALA A 200 4.16 -1.26 22.05
N THR A 201 3.84 -1.91 23.16
CA THR A 201 2.88 -1.40 24.12
C THR A 201 3.51 -0.13 24.64
N LEU A 202 3.45 0.93 23.84
CA LEU A 202 2.90 2.15 24.36
C LEU A 202 1.43 1.84 24.62
N ALA A 203 1.18 1.01 25.64
CA ALA A 203 0.14 1.34 26.58
C ALA A 203 0.55 2.69 27.17
N THR A 204 0.39 3.76 26.39
CA THR A 204 -0.11 4.96 26.98
C THR A 204 -1.52 4.58 27.39
N GLU A 205 -1.66 4.00 28.59
CA GLU A 205 -2.74 4.47 29.46
C GLU A 205 -2.78 5.99 29.26
N PRO A 206 -3.94 6.59 28.95
CA PRO A 206 -4.02 8.04 28.88
C PRO A 206 -3.39 8.55 30.16
N GLU A 207 -2.24 9.21 30.04
CA GLU A 207 -1.46 9.59 31.21
C GLU A 207 -2.44 10.38 32.07
N PRO A 208 -2.77 9.91 33.30
CA PRO A 208 -3.67 10.66 34.14
C PRO A 208 -3.04 12.02 34.27
N LEU A 209 -3.79 13.08 33.93
CA LEU A 209 -3.31 14.46 33.91
C LEU A 209 -2.47 14.69 35.17
N ARG A 210 -1.13 14.59 35.07
CA ARG A 210 -0.23 14.75 36.23
C ARG A 210 -0.22 16.20 36.70
N ARG A 211 -0.83 17.09 35.92
CA ARG A 211 -1.08 18.47 36.26
C ARG A 211 -2.46 18.52 36.92
N PRO A 212 -2.58 19.05 38.15
CA PRO A 212 -3.88 19.44 38.66
C PRO A 212 -4.55 20.30 37.59
N VAL A 213 -5.74 19.90 37.14
CA VAL A 213 -6.56 20.77 36.31
C VAL A 213 -6.74 22.06 37.13
N PRO A 214 -6.31 23.23 36.63
CA PRO A 214 -6.53 24.47 37.36
C PRO A 214 -8.03 24.58 37.64
N PRO A 215 -8.43 25.05 38.83
CA PRO A 215 -9.84 25.15 39.17
C PRO A 215 -10.56 25.90 38.05
N ALA A 216 -11.68 25.33 37.59
CA ALA A 216 -12.45 25.92 36.51
C ALA A 216 -12.75 27.37 36.86
N GLN A 217 -12.33 28.31 36.01
CA GLN A 217 -12.66 29.70 36.23
C GLN A 217 -14.17 29.87 36.04
N PRO A 218 -14.83 30.67 36.90
CA PRO A 218 -16.25 30.94 36.75
C PRO A 218 -16.52 31.50 35.36
N TYR A 219 -17.47 30.90 34.65
CA TYR A 219 -17.90 31.42 33.35
C TYR A 219 -18.32 32.89 33.51
N PRO A 220 -17.88 33.80 32.63
CA PRO A 220 -18.17 35.23 32.75
C PRO A 220 -19.63 35.49 32.36
N LEU A 221 -20.54 35.33 33.32
CA LEU A 221 -21.98 35.49 33.11
C LEU A 221 -22.35 36.89 32.58
N ALA A 222 -21.53 37.91 32.87
CA ALA A 222 -21.71 39.26 32.34
C ALA A 222 -21.53 39.34 30.81
N GLU A 223 -20.78 38.42 30.20
CA GLU A 223 -20.55 38.37 28.74
C GLU A 223 -21.72 37.72 27.98
N LEU A 224 -22.66 37.07 28.67
CA LEU A 224 -23.85 36.48 28.08
C LEU A 224 -24.91 37.54 27.68
N GLY A 225 -24.69 38.80 28.05
CA GLY A 225 -25.62 39.89 27.77
C GLY A 225 -26.93 39.78 28.57
N PRO A 226 -27.83 40.76 28.42
CA PRO A 226 -28.97 40.96 29.32
C PRO A 226 -30.04 39.86 29.22
N LEU A 227 -30.07 39.09 28.13
CA LEU A 227 -31.05 38.03 27.91
C LEU A 227 -30.66 36.70 28.56
N LEU A 228 -29.38 36.33 28.46
CA LEU A 228 -28.90 35.01 28.88
C LEU A 228 -28.28 35.03 30.27
N ALA A 229 -27.76 36.18 30.72
CA ALA A 229 -27.17 36.32 32.06
C ALA A 229 -28.15 35.99 33.21
N PRO A 230 -29.43 36.45 33.22
CA PRO A 230 -30.36 36.14 34.31
C PRO A 230 -30.73 34.66 34.38
N ALA A 231 -30.93 34.02 33.22
CA ALA A 231 -31.25 32.59 33.16
C ALA A 231 -30.09 31.73 33.67
N ALA A 232 -28.85 32.05 33.27
CA ALA A 232 -27.66 31.33 33.73
C ALA A 232 -27.37 31.52 35.23
N GLN A 233 -27.77 32.65 35.83
CA GLN A 233 -27.67 32.88 37.28
C GLN A 233 -28.66 32.04 38.09
N SER A 234 -29.85 31.75 37.57
CA SER A 234 -30.87 30.95 38.26
C SER A 234 -30.58 29.45 38.34
N LEU A 235 -29.54 28.97 37.64
CA LEU A 235 -29.15 27.55 37.55
C LEU A 235 -28.00 27.17 38.51
N ARG A 236 -27.48 28.12 39.29
CA ARG A 236 -26.49 27.89 40.34
C ARG A 236 -27.16 27.87 41.70
#